data_AF-A0A4Q5KX32-F1
#
_entry.id   AF-A0A4Q5KX32-F1
#
_cell.length_a   1.000
_cell.length_b   1.000
_cell.length_c   1.000
_cell.angle_alpha   90.00
_cell.angle_beta   90.00
_cell.angle_gamma   90.00
#
_symmetry.space_group_name_H-M   'P 1'
#
loop_
_entity.id
_entity.type
_entity.pdbx_description
1 polymer ?
#
loop_
_entity_poly.entity_id
_entity_poly.type
_entity_poly.pdbx_seq_one_letter_code
_entity_poly.pdbx_strand_id
1 'polypeptide(L)'
;MARPKSYTQNDIINAANQLIEKGTEISGWQLREIIGHGRCDTLYKDLKQLIEQGHINLPDKSSIEVPQPAIAVLEDPKVLPLPIEIQESLKLIEGQLSSLLFALVTKLNASTDTHYEHLTRARLLESKTIAEEAVKKLVAAEENLLITEDRVKVQVELNEQLEQDNIALEEELGTAEQQCTEHLATLKSMRNENASLLSELEIGRQNEVLQNEQVLALTKQNTVLETQWNNCRTEVEKQIETESRLLVELDHVRQQLTILSTKYEGITQAEAKAQAKLESAIAEVAESKKLEAVLSEKIRHLKKHQRMISDEPITLD
;
A
#
# COMPACT_ATOMS: atom_id res chain seq x y z
N MET A 1 -53.00 -25.77 26.33
CA MET A 1 -53.13 -27.24 26.20
C MET A 1 -52.93 -27.85 27.58
N ALA A 2 -53.64 -28.94 27.93
CA ALA A 2 -53.49 -29.57 29.25
C ALA A 2 -52.16 -30.34 29.35
N ARG A 3 -51.50 -30.27 30.51
CA ARG A 3 -50.26 -31.02 30.78
C ARG A 3 -50.62 -32.53 30.91
N PRO A 4 -49.87 -33.46 30.30
CA PRO A 4 -50.18 -34.90 30.40
C PRO A 4 -50.11 -35.38 31.86
N LYS A 5 -50.92 -36.39 32.19
CA LYS A 5 -50.92 -37.03 33.52
C LYS A 5 -49.57 -37.71 33.77
N SER A 6 -49.08 -37.64 35.01
CA SER A 6 -47.80 -38.24 35.44
C SER A 6 -47.95 -39.70 35.93
N TYR A 7 -48.98 -40.39 35.48
CA TYR A 7 -49.34 -41.76 35.81
C TYR A 7 -50.31 -42.30 34.75
N THR A 8 -50.33 -43.61 34.56
CA THR A 8 -51.22 -44.33 33.63
C THR A 8 -52.39 -44.97 34.38
N GLN A 9 -53.37 -45.50 33.64
CA GLN A 9 -54.46 -46.28 34.24
C GLN A 9 -53.97 -47.61 34.83
N ASN A 10 -52.96 -48.24 34.21
CA ASN A 10 -52.37 -49.48 34.72
C ASN A 10 -51.70 -49.28 36.08
N ASP A 11 -51.08 -48.13 36.33
CA ASP A 11 -50.47 -47.82 37.63
C ASP A 11 -51.52 -47.77 38.75
N ILE A 12 -52.72 -47.23 38.45
CA ILE A 12 -53.86 -47.23 39.38
C ILE A 12 -54.42 -48.64 39.58
N ILE A 13 -54.60 -49.43 38.51
CA ILE A 13 -55.10 -50.81 38.61
C ILE A 13 -54.15 -51.66 39.46
N ASN A 14 -52.84 -51.56 39.21
CA ASN A 14 -51.81 -52.29 39.96
C ASN A 14 -51.77 -51.87 41.45
N ALA A 15 -51.81 -50.56 41.74
CA ALA A 15 -51.83 -50.07 43.12
C ALA A 15 -53.12 -50.42 43.86
N ALA A 16 -54.28 -50.39 43.18
CA ALA A 16 -55.56 -50.80 43.74
C ALA A 16 -55.58 -52.30 44.06
N ASN A 17 -55.14 -53.15 43.13
CA ASN A 17 -55.07 -54.60 43.35
C ASN A 17 -54.12 -54.95 44.52
N GLN A 18 -52.96 -54.30 44.64
CA GLN A 18 -52.07 -54.47 45.79
C GLN A 18 -52.69 -54.03 47.13
N LEU A 19 -53.65 -53.09 47.14
CA LEU A 19 -54.38 -52.69 48.35
C LEU A 19 -55.52 -53.68 48.67
N ILE A 20 -56.16 -54.26 47.64
CA ILE A 20 -57.16 -55.33 47.78
C ILE A 20 -56.52 -56.61 48.34
N GLU A 21 -55.36 -57.02 47.81
CA GLU A 21 -54.57 -58.17 48.31
C GLU A 21 -54.16 -57.99 49.78
N LYS A 22 -53.90 -56.76 50.21
CA LYS A 22 -53.59 -56.39 51.61
C LYS A 22 -54.84 -56.22 52.49
N GLY A 23 -56.05 -56.35 51.92
CA GLY A 23 -57.33 -56.19 52.62
C GLY A 23 -57.67 -54.76 53.06
N THR A 24 -56.80 -53.80 52.77
CA THR A 24 -56.91 -52.38 53.14
C THR A 24 -57.92 -51.62 52.26
N GLU A 25 -58.56 -50.61 52.85
CA GLU A 25 -59.41 -49.67 52.09
C GLU A 25 -58.57 -48.85 51.10
N ILE A 26 -59.16 -48.47 49.95
CA ILE A 26 -58.44 -47.80 48.86
C ILE A 26 -58.75 -46.28 48.88
N SER A 27 -57.88 -45.49 49.51
CA SER A 27 -57.92 -44.03 49.41
C SER A 27 -56.96 -43.47 48.35
N GLY A 28 -57.24 -42.26 47.88
CA GLY A 28 -56.35 -41.52 46.96
C GLY A 28 -54.96 -41.21 47.52
N TRP A 29 -54.78 -41.27 48.85
CA TRP A 29 -53.47 -41.10 49.48
C TRP A 29 -52.64 -42.39 49.43
N GLN A 30 -53.23 -43.55 49.76
CA GLN A 30 -52.54 -44.86 49.64
C GLN A 30 -52.19 -45.19 48.18
N LEU A 31 -53.05 -44.84 47.23
CA LEU A 31 -52.70 -44.94 45.79
C LEU A 31 -51.46 -44.09 45.46
N ARG A 32 -51.39 -42.86 46.00
CA ARG A 32 -50.24 -41.96 45.79
C ARG A 32 -48.97 -42.45 46.49
N GLU A 33 -49.09 -43.14 47.61
CA GLU A 33 -47.99 -43.77 48.33
C GLU A 33 -47.35 -44.91 47.52
N ILE A 34 -48.17 -45.74 46.85
CA ILE A 34 -47.68 -46.82 45.97
C ILE A 34 -47.19 -46.30 44.61
N ILE A 35 -47.88 -45.33 44.01
CA ILE A 35 -47.56 -44.79 42.67
C ILE A 35 -46.45 -43.73 42.73
N GLY A 36 -46.15 -43.15 43.90
CA GLY A 36 -45.13 -42.11 44.13
C GLY A 36 -45.47 -40.71 43.57
N HIS A 37 -46.28 -40.62 42.52
CA HIS A 37 -46.63 -39.36 41.83
C HIS A 37 -48.13 -39.25 41.48
N GLY A 38 -48.56 -38.02 41.20
CA GLY A 38 -49.98 -37.65 41.01
C GLY A 38 -50.54 -36.83 42.18
N ARG A 39 -51.82 -36.43 42.07
CA ARG A 39 -52.59 -35.78 43.14
C ARG A 39 -53.63 -36.77 43.68
N CYS A 40 -53.84 -36.79 44.99
CA CYS A 40 -54.77 -37.73 45.64
C CYS A 40 -56.18 -37.66 45.04
N ASP A 41 -56.70 -36.45 44.78
CA ASP A 41 -58.05 -36.23 44.26
C ASP A 41 -58.22 -36.71 42.81
N THR A 42 -57.16 -36.64 42.00
CA THR A 42 -57.22 -37.11 40.60
C THR A 42 -57.05 -38.62 40.53
N LEU A 43 -56.14 -39.18 41.33
CA LEU A 43 -55.99 -40.64 41.49
C LEU A 43 -57.29 -41.29 42.01
N TYR A 44 -57.97 -40.67 42.99
CA TYR A 44 -59.22 -41.20 43.53
C TYR A 44 -60.42 -41.05 42.57
N LYS A 45 -60.45 -40.00 41.74
CA LYS A 45 -61.46 -39.86 40.67
C LYS A 45 -61.22 -40.86 39.53
N ASP A 46 -59.97 -41.02 39.10
CA ASP A 46 -59.60 -41.98 38.07
C ASP A 46 -59.81 -43.43 38.57
N LEU A 47 -59.56 -43.73 39.85
CA LEU A 47 -59.93 -44.99 40.50
C LEU A 47 -61.43 -45.27 40.39
N LYS A 48 -62.29 -44.30 40.75
CA LYS A 48 -63.74 -44.48 40.66
C LYS A 48 -64.20 -44.76 39.23
N GLN A 49 -63.64 -44.06 38.24
CA GLN A 49 -63.93 -44.36 36.83
C GLN A 49 -63.47 -45.76 36.41
N LEU A 50 -62.33 -46.25 36.91
CA LEU A 50 -61.86 -47.62 36.64
C LEU A 50 -62.70 -48.71 37.34
N ILE A 51 -63.29 -48.42 38.50
CA ILE A 51 -64.27 -49.29 39.16
C ILE A 51 -65.59 -49.28 38.37
N GLU A 52 -66.10 -48.10 37.99
CA GLU A 52 -67.31 -47.93 37.17
C GLU A 52 -67.19 -48.59 35.78
N GLN A 53 -65.96 -48.68 35.23
CA GLN A 53 -65.63 -49.37 33.99
C GLN A 53 -65.41 -50.89 34.16
N GLY A 54 -65.49 -51.43 35.38
CA GLY A 54 -65.29 -52.86 35.65
C GLY A 54 -63.84 -53.35 35.55
N HIS A 55 -62.86 -52.45 35.57
CA HIS A 55 -61.43 -52.80 35.53
C HIS A 55 -60.85 -53.15 36.91
N ILE A 56 -61.56 -52.84 38.00
CA ILE A 56 -61.14 -53.12 39.38
C ILE A 56 -62.35 -53.68 40.15
N ASN A 57 -62.29 -54.97 40.50
CA ASN A 57 -63.34 -55.63 41.28
C ASN A 57 -63.08 -55.46 42.78
N LEU A 58 -63.84 -54.56 43.43
CA LEU A 58 -63.86 -54.48 44.88
C LEU A 58 -64.66 -55.65 45.48
N PRO A 59 -64.18 -56.33 46.53
CA PRO A 59 -65.00 -57.30 47.27
C PRO A 59 -66.07 -56.57 48.07
N ASP A 60 -67.34 -56.95 47.87
CA ASP A 60 -68.49 -56.33 48.54
C ASP A 60 -68.41 -56.46 50.07
N LYS A 61 -68.14 -55.34 50.75
CA LYS A 61 -68.29 -55.16 52.20
C LYS A 61 -69.60 -54.43 52.55
N SER A 62 -70.54 -54.39 51.61
CA SER A 62 -71.82 -53.68 51.66
C SER A 62 -72.93 -54.38 52.47
N SER A 63 -72.60 -55.47 53.18
CA SER A 63 -73.51 -56.26 54.02
C SER A 63 -72.99 -56.42 55.45
N ILE A 64 -72.82 -55.30 56.16
CA ILE A 64 -72.86 -55.28 57.62
C ILE A 64 -73.98 -54.33 58.03
N GLU A 65 -75.20 -54.86 58.02
CA GLU A 65 -76.30 -54.27 58.79
C GLU A 65 -75.94 -54.40 60.27
N VAL A 66 -75.31 -53.35 60.82
CA VAL A 66 -75.16 -53.22 62.28
C VAL A 66 -76.57 -53.06 62.84
N PRO A 67 -77.10 -54.01 63.62
CA PRO A 67 -78.41 -53.84 64.20
C PRO A 67 -78.30 -52.68 65.18
N GLN A 68 -78.96 -51.56 64.89
CA GLN A 68 -79.22 -50.57 65.92
C GLN A 68 -79.95 -51.30 67.05
N PRO A 69 -79.41 -51.35 68.28
CA PRO A 69 -80.21 -51.83 69.39
C PRO A 69 -81.36 -50.84 69.51
N ALA A 70 -82.56 -51.28 69.17
CA ALA A 70 -83.75 -50.47 69.36
C ALA A 70 -83.82 -50.16 70.85
N ILE A 71 -83.52 -48.91 71.22
CA ILE A 71 -83.72 -48.41 72.58
C ILE A 71 -85.23 -48.37 72.73
N ALA A 72 -85.78 -49.50 73.18
CA ALA A 72 -87.12 -49.56 73.70
C ALA A 72 -87.18 -48.49 74.79
N VAL A 73 -87.98 -47.45 74.54
CA VAL A 73 -88.40 -46.53 75.59
C VAL A 73 -89.31 -47.35 76.50
N LEU A 74 -88.70 -48.09 77.43
CA LEU A 74 -89.41 -48.56 78.60
C LEU A 74 -89.96 -47.31 79.27
N GLU A 75 -91.28 -47.27 79.43
CA GLU A 75 -91.90 -46.35 80.36
C GLU A 75 -91.22 -46.54 81.72
N ASP A 76 -90.89 -45.41 82.37
CA ASP A 76 -90.03 -45.35 83.54
C ASP A 76 -90.50 -46.38 84.60
N PRO A 77 -89.74 -47.48 84.84
CA PRO A 77 -90.28 -48.68 85.49
C PRO A 77 -90.38 -48.46 87.00
N LYS A 78 -91.40 -47.68 87.41
CA LYS A 78 -91.70 -47.14 88.74
C LYS A 78 -90.62 -47.48 89.76
N VAL A 79 -89.52 -46.72 89.70
CA VAL A 79 -88.35 -46.93 90.55
C VAL A 79 -88.77 -46.73 92.00
N LEU A 80 -89.07 -47.83 92.68
CA LEU A 80 -89.25 -47.87 94.12
C LEU A 80 -87.98 -47.23 94.72
N PRO A 81 -88.11 -46.20 95.59
CA PRO A 81 -86.96 -45.51 96.12
C PRO A 81 -86.07 -46.54 96.81
N LEU A 82 -84.82 -46.64 96.33
CA LEU A 82 -83.82 -47.53 96.90
C LEU A 82 -83.72 -47.28 98.42
N PRO A 83 -83.39 -48.30 99.24
CA PRO A 83 -83.08 -48.11 100.66
C PRO A 83 -82.15 -46.90 100.87
N ILE A 84 -82.36 -46.13 101.93
CA ILE A 84 -81.71 -44.84 102.14
C ILE A 84 -80.18 -45.01 102.16
N GLU A 85 -79.72 -46.12 102.74
CA GLU A 85 -78.31 -46.54 102.81
C GLU A 85 -77.71 -46.77 101.42
N ILE A 86 -78.51 -47.27 100.47
CA ILE A 86 -78.11 -47.45 99.07
C ILE A 86 -78.12 -46.09 98.33
N GLN A 87 -79.08 -45.21 98.60
CA GLN A 87 -79.07 -43.86 98.03
C GLN A 87 -77.89 -43.01 98.53
N GLU A 88 -77.54 -43.11 99.81
CA GLU A 88 -76.43 -42.38 100.42
C GLU A 88 -75.08 -42.90 99.96
N SER A 89 -74.89 -44.22 99.90
CA SER A 89 -73.66 -44.81 99.35
C SER A 89 -73.50 -44.56 97.85
N LEU A 90 -74.59 -44.57 97.07
CA LEU A 90 -74.56 -44.19 95.65
C LEU A 90 -74.16 -42.72 95.48
N LYS A 91 -74.76 -41.78 96.22
CA LYS A 91 -74.37 -40.35 96.21
C LYS A 91 -72.92 -40.12 96.65
N LEU A 92 -72.43 -40.89 97.62
CA LEU A 92 -71.02 -40.84 98.05
C LEU A 92 -70.09 -41.28 96.91
N ILE A 93 -70.42 -42.37 96.22
CA ILE A 93 -69.67 -42.88 95.07
C ILE A 93 -69.72 -41.91 93.89
N GLU A 94 -70.88 -41.32 93.58
CA GLU A 94 -71.02 -40.27 92.57
C GLU A 94 -70.15 -39.04 92.89
N GLY A 95 -70.16 -38.58 94.15
CA GLY A 95 -69.32 -37.48 94.60
C GLY A 95 -67.82 -37.78 94.47
N GLN A 96 -67.40 -38.99 94.86
CA GLN A 96 -66.01 -39.44 94.70
C GLN A 96 -65.62 -39.55 93.22
N LEU A 97 -66.44 -40.20 92.40
CA LEU A 97 -66.21 -40.37 90.96
C LEU A 97 -66.13 -39.02 90.23
N SER A 98 -67.04 -38.09 90.56
CA SER A 98 -67.05 -36.72 90.06
C SER A 98 -65.78 -35.96 90.45
N SER A 99 -65.34 -36.08 91.71
CA SER A 99 -64.08 -35.47 92.17
C SER A 99 -62.85 -36.03 91.45
N LEU A 100 -62.83 -37.34 91.15
CA LEU A 100 -61.75 -38.00 90.41
C LEU A 100 -61.76 -37.61 88.93
N LEU A 101 -62.93 -37.53 88.30
CA LEU A 101 -63.10 -37.05 86.92
C LEU A 101 -62.65 -35.59 86.80
N PHE A 102 -63.04 -34.72 87.74
CA PHE A 102 -62.61 -33.32 87.76
C PHE A 102 -61.08 -33.19 87.96
N ALA A 103 -60.49 -33.99 88.86
CA ALA A 103 -59.05 -34.04 89.07
C ALA A 103 -58.28 -34.64 87.87
N LEU A 104 -58.91 -35.52 87.09
CA LEU A 104 -58.36 -36.06 85.84
C LEU A 104 -58.40 -35.01 84.73
N VAL A 105 -59.55 -34.36 84.52
CA VAL A 105 -59.75 -33.33 83.49
C VAL A 105 -58.85 -32.12 83.71
N THR A 106 -58.72 -31.63 84.95
CA THR A 106 -57.82 -30.50 85.26
C THR A 106 -56.35 -30.84 85.03
N LYS A 107 -55.90 -32.06 85.36
CA LYS A 107 -54.54 -32.53 85.02
C LYS A 107 -54.34 -32.71 83.52
N LEU A 108 -55.34 -33.25 82.81
CA LEU A 108 -55.30 -33.41 81.36
C LEU A 108 -55.20 -32.06 80.65
N ASN A 109 -55.94 -31.04 81.10
CA ASN A 109 -55.88 -29.70 80.54
C ASN A 109 -54.47 -29.11 80.74
N ALA A 110 -53.96 -29.10 81.96
CA ALA A 110 -52.61 -28.59 82.24
C ALA A 110 -51.49 -29.32 81.46
N SER A 111 -51.62 -30.63 81.26
CA SER A 111 -50.72 -31.42 80.41
C SER A 111 -50.87 -31.14 78.91
N THR A 112 -52.04 -30.66 78.48
CA THR A 112 -52.34 -30.29 77.10
C THR A 112 -51.85 -28.88 76.80
N ASP A 113 -52.08 -27.94 77.71
CA ASP A 113 -51.60 -26.55 77.65
C ASP A 113 -50.07 -26.52 77.56
N THR A 114 -49.37 -27.18 78.48
CA THR A 114 -47.90 -27.28 78.49
C THR A 114 -47.35 -27.96 77.24
N HIS A 115 -48.02 -28.99 76.72
CA HIS A 115 -47.65 -29.60 75.43
C HIS A 115 -47.77 -28.60 74.27
N TYR A 116 -48.84 -27.81 74.20
CA TYR A 116 -49.00 -26.78 73.16
C TYR A 116 -48.03 -25.61 73.33
N GLU A 117 -47.68 -25.18 74.55
CA GLU A 117 -46.62 -24.20 74.79
C GLU A 117 -45.25 -24.73 74.31
N HIS A 118 -44.90 -25.97 74.63
CA HIS A 118 -43.66 -26.59 74.15
C HIS A 118 -43.64 -26.73 72.62
N LEU A 119 -44.73 -27.19 72.01
CA LEU A 119 -44.84 -27.36 70.55
C LEU A 119 -44.79 -26.03 69.79
N THR A 120 -45.46 -24.99 70.28
CA THR A 120 -45.40 -23.65 69.68
C THR A 120 -44.03 -23.02 69.85
N ARG A 121 -43.41 -23.13 71.04
CA ARG A 121 -42.05 -22.65 71.29
C ARG A 121 -41.01 -23.36 70.43
N ALA A 122 -41.13 -24.68 70.22
CA ALA A 122 -40.25 -25.43 69.32
C ALA A 122 -40.37 -24.94 67.87
N ARG A 123 -41.58 -24.81 67.33
CA ARG A 123 -41.84 -24.30 65.97
C ARG A 123 -41.37 -22.86 65.78
N LEU A 124 -41.50 -22.00 66.80
CA LEU A 124 -40.99 -20.63 66.76
C LEU A 124 -39.46 -20.58 66.75
N LEU A 125 -38.79 -21.46 67.51
CA LEU A 125 -37.32 -21.57 67.48
C LEU A 125 -36.82 -22.11 66.14
N GLU A 126 -37.44 -23.16 65.61
CA GLU A 126 -37.16 -23.72 64.28
C GLU A 126 -37.30 -22.66 63.18
N SER A 127 -38.47 -22.02 63.10
CA SER A 127 -38.75 -20.91 62.16
C SER A 127 -37.73 -19.77 62.30
N LYS A 128 -37.37 -19.39 63.53
CA LYS A 128 -36.32 -18.39 63.79
C LYS A 128 -34.96 -18.85 63.25
N THR A 129 -34.54 -20.09 63.47
CA THR A 129 -33.24 -20.57 62.97
C THR A 129 -33.18 -20.59 61.43
N ILE A 130 -34.28 -20.96 60.77
CA ILE A 130 -34.41 -20.92 59.31
C ILE A 130 -34.31 -19.47 58.80
N ALA A 131 -34.98 -18.52 59.47
CA ALA A 131 -34.89 -17.11 59.14
C ALA A 131 -33.48 -16.53 59.34
N GLU A 132 -32.80 -16.86 60.43
CA GLU A 132 -31.41 -16.44 60.68
C GLU A 132 -30.43 -17.04 59.65
N GLU A 133 -30.63 -18.28 59.20
CA GLU A 133 -29.83 -18.88 58.14
C GLU A 133 -30.09 -18.24 56.77
N ALA A 134 -31.36 -17.91 56.45
CA ALA A 134 -31.73 -17.20 55.25
C ALA A 134 -31.11 -15.79 55.19
N VAL A 135 -31.14 -15.03 56.30
CA VAL A 135 -30.51 -13.71 56.41
C VAL A 135 -28.98 -13.80 56.22
N LYS A 136 -28.31 -14.79 56.84
CA LYS A 136 -26.86 -15.01 56.65
C LYS A 136 -26.50 -15.31 55.19
N LYS A 137 -27.30 -16.12 54.50
CA LYS A 137 -27.12 -16.42 53.06
C LYS A 137 -27.37 -15.21 52.18
N LEU A 138 -28.33 -14.35 52.54
CA LEU A 138 -28.64 -13.11 51.83
C LEU A 138 -27.49 -12.10 51.95
N VAL A 139 -27.00 -11.83 53.16
CA VAL A 139 -25.86 -10.91 53.38
C VAL A 139 -24.61 -11.40 52.62
N ALA A 140 -24.30 -12.69 52.70
CA ALA A 140 -23.18 -13.26 51.95
C ALA A 140 -23.36 -13.16 50.42
N ALA A 141 -24.61 -13.18 49.91
CA ALA A 141 -24.90 -12.97 48.50
C ALA A 141 -24.74 -11.49 48.10
N GLU A 142 -25.16 -10.55 48.95
CA GLU A 142 -24.99 -9.10 48.74
C GLU A 142 -23.50 -8.69 48.76
N GLU A 143 -22.69 -9.23 49.69
CA GLU A 143 -21.23 -9.02 49.72
C GLU A 143 -20.55 -9.53 48.44
N ASN A 144 -20.93 -10.72 47.96
CA ASN A 144 -20.40 -11.26 46.70
C ASN A 144 -20.88 -10.44 45.49
N LEU A 145 -22.12 -9.95 45.49
CA LEU A 145 -22.64 -9.08 44.44
C LEU A 145 -21.82 -7.80 44.33
N LEU A 146 -21.59 -7.10 45.45
CA LEU A 146 -20.77 -5.88 45.52
C LEU A 146 -19.36 -6.11 44.97
N ILE A 147 -18.68 -7.20 45.39
CA ILE A 147 -17.35 -7.57 44.88
C ILE A 147 -17.38 -7.82 43.37
N THR A 148 -18.43 -8.43 42.83
CA THR A 148 -18.57 -8.61 41.37
C THR A 148 -18.91 -7.32 40.62
N GLU A 149 -19.66 -6.40 41.24
CA GLU A 149 -20.01 -5.10 40.66
C GLU A 149 -18.76 -4.22 40.53
N ASP A 150 -17.96 -4.12 41.60
CA ASP A 150 -16.72 -3.33 41.58
C ASP A 150 -15.67 -3.92 40.64
N ARG A 151 -15.58 -5.26 40.54
CA ARG A 151 -14.76 -5.91 39.50
C ARG A 151 -15.24 -5.54 38.09
N VAL A 152 -16.55 -5.48 37.86
CA VAL A 152 -17.11 -5.11 36.54
C VAL A 152 -16.84 -3.65 36.22
N LYS A 153 -16.91 -2.71 37.18
CA LYS A 153 -16.52 -1.31 36.98
C LYS A 153 -15.08 -1.18 36.48
N VAL A 154 -14.13 -1.81 37.18
CA VAL A 154 -12.71 -1.82 36.78
C VAL A 154 -12.48 -2.48 35.42
N GLN A 155 -13.29 -3.48 35.05
CA GLN A 155 -13.24 -4.09 33.72
C GLN A 155 -13.81 -3.18 32.62
N VAL A 156 -14.82 -2.36 32.92
CA VAL A 156 -15.35 -1.35 31.98
C VAL A 156 -14.35 -0.21 31.81
N GLU A 157 -13.82 0.35 32.90
CA GLU A 157 -12.79 1.40 32.86
C GLU A 157 -11.54 0.97 32.05
N LEU A 158 -11.10 -0.29 32.22
CA LEU A 158 -9.99 -0.85 31.43
C LEU A 158 -10.34 -1.02 29.95
N ASN A 159 -11.56 -1.45 29.63
CA ASN A 159 -12.00 -1.58 28.24
C ASN A 159 -12.14 -0.20 27.57
N GLU A 160 -12.68 0.80 28.26
CA GLU A 160 -12.80 2.18 27.76
C GLU A 160 -11.41 2.80 27.47
N GLN A 161 -10.39 2.49 28.28
CA GLN A 161 -9.01 2.88 27.99
C GLN A 161 -8.44 2.13 26.77
N LEU A 162 -8.67 0.81 26.68
CA LEU A 162 -8.21 0.03 25.53
C LEU A 162 -8.91 0.45 24.22
N GLU A 163 -10.17 0.87 24.26
CA GLU A 163 -10.85 1.43 23.09
C GLU A 163 -10.25 2.79 22.68
N GLN A 164 -9.91 3.66 23.63
CA GLN A 164 -9.18 4.91 23.35
C GLN A 164 -7.78 4.67 22.76
N ASP A 165 -7.03 3.73 23.34
CA ASP A 165 -5.68 3.36 22.87
C ASP A 165 -5.74 2.78 21.44
N ASN A 166 -6.74 1.96 21.12
CA ASN A 166 -6.94 1.44 19.75
C ASN A 166 -7.29 2.57 18.77
N ILE A 167 -8.18 3.51 19.12
CA ILE A 167 -8.53 4.65 18.26
C ILE A 167 -7.29 5.50 17.96
N ALA A 168 -6.45 5.78 18.97
CA ALA A 168 -5.21 6.52 18.78
C ALA A 168 -4.22 5.78 17.84
N LEU A 169 -4.11 4.46 17.95
CA LEU A 169 -3.29 3.63 17.06
C LEU A 169 -3.85 3.54 15.63
N GLU A 170 -5.17 3.54 15.45
CA GLU A 170 -5.81 3.62 14.13
C GLU A 170 -5.58 4.99 13.47
N GLU A 171 -5.63 6.09 14.24
CA GLU A 171 -5.28 7.43 13.75
C GLU A 171 -3.79 7.52 13.37
N GLU A 172 -2.86 7.05 14.22
CA GLU A 172 -1.43 7.01 13.92
C GLU A 172 -1.15 6.19 12.65
N LEU A 173 -1.73 4.99 12.53
CA LEU A 173 -1.62 4.14 11.35
C LEU A 173 -2.13 4.85 10.09
N GLY A 174 -3.29 5.49 10.16
CA GLY A 174 -3.86 6.25 9.04
C GLY A 174 -2.93 7.39 8.56
N THR A 175 -2.30 8.13 9.49
CA THR A 175 -1.33 9.16 9.11
C THR A 175 -0.05 8.57 8.50
N ALA A 176 0.43 7.43 9.00
CA ALA A 176 1.61 6.75 8.48
C ALA A 176 1.36 6.16 7.09
N GLU A 177 0.18 5.58 6.84
CA GLU A 177 -0.24 5.14 5.51
C GLU A 177 -0.32 6.31 4.53
N GLN A 178 -0.95 7.43 4.92
CA GLN A 178 -1.01 8.62 4.07
C GLN A 178 0.39 9.12 3.71
N GLN A 179 1.29 9.30 4.68
CA GLN A 179 2.68 9.70 4.44
C GLN A 179 3.41 8.73 3.49
N CYS A 180 3.18 7.41 3.63
CA CYS A 180 3.71 6.41 2.71
C CYS A 180 3.17 6.59 1.27
N THR A 181 1.88 6.94 1.09
CA THR A 181 1.34 7.22 -0.25
C THR A 181 1.92 8.50 -0.87
N GLU A 182 2.14 9.55 -0.07
CA GLU A 182 2.74 10.81 -0.51
C GLU A 182 4.23 10.64 -0.88
N HIS A 183 4.99 9.89 -0.08
CA HIS A 183 6.35 9.48 -0.42
C HIS A 183 6.41 8.60 -1.68
N LEU A 184 5.46 7.69 -1.87
CA LEU A 184 5.38 6.85 -3.07
C LEU A 184 4.98 7.67 -4.33
N ALA A 185 4.16 8.71 -4.18
CA ALA A 185 3.81 9.63 -5.26
C ALA A 185 4.99 10.54 -5.66
N THR A 186 5.70 11.12 -4.68
CA THR A 186 6.90 11.94 -4.95
C THR A 186 8.05 11.12 -5.55
N LEU A 187 8.27 9.88 -5.09
CA LEU A 187 9.21 8.94 -5.72
C LEU A 187 8.84 8.61 -7.18
N LYS A 188 7.55 8.51 -7.51
CA LYS A 188 7.10 8.35 -8.90
C LYS A 188 7.38 9.58 -9.75
N SER A 189 7.17 10.79 -9.22
CA SER A 189 7.48 12.04 -9.93
C SER A 189 8.98 12.13 -10.24
N MET A 190 9.82 12.03 -9.20
CA MET A 190 11.28 12.08 -9.36
C MET A 190 11.80 10.97 -10.28
N ARG A 191 11.19 9.77 -10.30
CA ARG A 191 11.56 8.70 -11.23
C ARG A 191 11.25 9.07 -12.69
N ASN A 192 10.12 9.73 -12.94
CA ASN A 192 9.75 10.20 -14.28
C ASN A 192 10.64 11.36 -14.74
N GLU A 193 10.93 12.31 -13.85
CA GLU A 193 11.84 13.45 -14.09
C GLU A 193 13.27 12.98 -14.41
N ASN A 194 13.80 11.99 -13.66
CA ASN A 194 15.07 11.37 -13.99
C ASN A 194 15.05 10.63 -15.34
N ALA A 195 13.90 10.03 -15.73
CA ALA A 195 13.77 9.38 -17.03
C ALA A 195 13.74 10.40 -18.19
N SER A 196 13.09 11.56 -18.03
CA SER A 196 13.14 12.63 -19.04
C SER A 196 14.54 13.26 -19.13
N LEU A 197 15.19 13.54 -18.00
CA LEU A 197 16.56 14.07 -17.98
C LEU A 197 17.57 13.12 -18.62
N LEU A 198 17.45 11.80 -18.41
CA LEU A 198 18.29 10.81 -19.11
C LEU A 198 18.02 10.78 -20.62
N SER A 199 16.77 10.98 -21.05
CA SER A 199 16.41 11.11 -22.46
C SER A 199 17.00 12.38 -23.09
N GLU A 200 16.94 13.51 -22.38
CA GLU A 200 17.52 14.78 -22.81
C GLU A 200 19.06 14.73 -22.89
N LEU A 201 19.71 14.08 -21.92
CA LEU A 201 21.16 13.86 -21.94
C LEU A 201 21.60 12.97 -23.11
N GLU A 202 20.85 11.91 -23.44
CA GLU A 202 21.16 11.06 -24.60
C GLU A 202 20.98 11.81 -25.94
N ILE A 203 19.93 12.64 -26.07
CA ILE A 203 19.76 13.54 -27.23
C ILE A 203 20.92 14.55 -27.29
N GLY A 204 21.33 15.13 -26.16
CA GLY A 204 22.48 16.02 -26.06
C GLY A 204 23.77 15.36 -26.53
N ARG A 205 24.03 14.13 -26.08
CA ARG A 205 25.20 13.32 -26.47
C ARG A 205 25.20 12.99 -27.97
N GLN A 206 24.04 12.68 -28.55
CA GLN A 206 23.93 12.43 -30.00
C GLN A 206 24.20 13.71 -30.81
N ASN A 207 23.70 14.86 -30.37
CA ASN A 207 24.00 16.15 -30.99
C ASN A 207 25.48 16.53 -30.87
N GLU A 208 26.13 16.25 -29.74
CA GLU A 208 27.57 16.47 -29.54
C GLU A 208 28.41 15.64 -30.52
N VAL A 209 28.07 14.37 -30.74
CA VAL A 209 28.74 13.51 -31.73
C VAL A 209 28.60 14.09 -33.14
N LEU A 210 27.39 14.49 -33.56
CA LEU A 210 27.16 15.09 -34.88
C LEU A 210 27.92 16.42 -35.07
N GLN A 211 27.99 17.25 -34.02
CA GLN A 211 28.79 18.49 -34.06
C GLN A 211 30.29 18.20 -34.14
N ASN A 212 30.80 17.21 -33.40
CA ASN A 212 32.20 16.79 -33.47
C ASN A 212 32.56 16.21 -34.85
N GLU A 213 31.68 15.43 -35.48
CA GLU A 213 31.84 14.98 -36.86
C GLU A 213 31.89 16.14 -37.86
N GLN A 214 31.02 17.14 -37.71
CA GLN A 214 31.01 18.35 -38.54
C GLN A 214 32.28 19.19 -38.33
N VAL A 215 32.75 19.36 -37.10
CA VAL A 215 34.01 20.04 -36.79
C VAL A 215 35.18 19.30 -37.43
N LEU A 216 35.27 17.97 -37.28
CA LEU A 216 36.31 17.16 -37.92
C LEU A 216 36.29 17.26 -39.46
N ALA A 217 35.12 17.36 -40.07
CA ALA A 217 34.99 17.59 -41.52
C ALA A 217 35.51 18.98 -41.93
N LEU A 218 35.11 20.03 -41.21
CA LEU A 218 35.56 21.41 -41.46
C LEU A 218 37.06 21.59 -41.20
N THR A 219 37.62 20.95 -40.16
CA THR A 219 39.07 20.96 -39.90
C THR A 219 39.84 20.31 -41.06
N LYS A 220 39.36 19.17 -41.59
CA LYS A 220 39.96 18.54 -42.79
C LYS A 220 39.84 19.42 -44.04
N GLN A 221 38.72 20.11 -44.22
CA GLN A 221 38.56 21.05 -45.33
C GLN A 221 39.53 22.24 -45.20
N ASN A 222 39.69 22.79 -44.00
CA ASN A 222 40.61 23.89 -43.74
C ASN A 222 42.08 23.49 -43.99
N THR A 223 42.54 22.31 -43.58
CA THR A 223 43.92 21.88 -43.87
C THR A 223 44.18 21.62 -45.36
N VAL A 224 43.15 21.19 -46.11
CA VAL A 224 43.22 21.12 -47.59
C VAL A 224 43.31 22.52 -48.21
N LEU A 225 42.50 23.48 -47.75
CA LEU A 225 42.56 24.86 -48.25
C LEU A 225 43.88 25.56 -47.87
N GLU A 226 44.40 25.32 -46.67
CA GLU A 226 45.67 25.87 -46.19
C GLU A 226 46.87 25.31 -46.98
N THR A 227 46.89 24.00 -47.27
CA THR A 227 47.93 23.41 -48.12
C THR A 227 47.82 23.89 -49.58
N GLN A 228 46.61 24.05 -50.12
CA GLN A 228 46.41 24.67 -51.43
C GLN A 228 46.89 26.14 -51.47
N TRP A 229 46.56 26.94 -50.46
CA TRP A 229 46.99 28.34 -50.37
C TRP A 229 48.51 28.47 -50.27
N ASN A 230 49.16 27.65 -49.43
CA ASN A 230 50.62 27.60 -49.34
C ASN A 230 51.27 27.19 -50.67
N ASN A 231 50.73 26.19 -51.37
CA ASN A 231 51.23 25.82 -52.70
C ASN A 231 51.13 26.98 -53.70
N CYS A 232 49.97 27.63 -53.82
CA CYS A 232 49.77 28.80 -54.67
C CYS A 232 50.72 29.95 -54.31
N ARG A 233 50.94 30.20 -53.01
CA ARG A 233 51.90 31.18 -52.52
C ARG A 233 53.33 30.87 -52.99
N THR A 234 53.81 29.64 -52.82
CA THR A 234 55.17 29.27 -53.27
C THR A 234 55.33 29.36 -54.79
N GLU A 235 54.25 29.20 -55.57
CA GLU A 235 54.30 29.38 -57.02
C GLU A 235 54.36 30.87 -57.41
N VAL A 236 53.65 31.74 -56.69
CA VAL A 236 53.79 33.20 -56.83
C VAL A 236 55.20 33.67 -56.44
N GLU A 237 55.79 33.12 -55.37
CA GLU A 237 57.16 33.43 -54.95
C GLU A 237 58.17 33.06 -56.06
N LYS A 238 58.04 31.89 -56.71
CA LYS A 238 58.85 31.51 -57.91
C LYS A 238 58.60 32.42 -59.12
N GLN A 239 57.37 32.87 -59.33
CA GLN A 239 57.03 33.78 -60.43
C GLN A 239 57.72 35.14 -60.23
N ILE A 240 57.74 35.66 -59.00
CA ILE A 240 58.46 36.88 -58.65
C ILE A 240 59.98 36.71 -58.84
N GLU A 241 60.56 35.57 -58.45
CA GLU A 241 62.00 35.28 -58.71
C GLU A 241 62.32 35.21 -60.20
N THR A 242 61.48 34.56 -61.01
CA THR A 242 61.70 34.43 -62.45
C THR A 242 61.45 35.73 -63.21
N GLU A 243 60.45 36.52 -62.82
CA GLU A 243 60.25 37.89 -63.31
C GLU A 243 61.44 38.79 -62.97
N SER A 244 61.94 38.73 -61.72
CA SER A 244 63.13 39.47 -61.30
C SER A 244 64.37 39.10 -62.12
N ARG A 245 64.56 37.82 -62.45
CA ARG A 245 65.64 37.38 -63.34
C ARG A 245 65.44 37.88 -64.78
N LEU A 246 64.23 37.78 -65.31
CA LEU A 246 63.90 38.27 -66.66
C LEU A 246 64.07 39.80 -66.77
N LEU A 247 63.80 40.56 -65.72
CA LEU A 247 64.07 42.00 -65.67
C LEU A 247 65.58 42.29 -65.75
N VAL A 248 66.42 41.54 -65.02
CA VAL A 248 67.89 41.66 -65.10
C VAL A 248 68.42 41.24 -66.47
N GLU A 249 67.90 40.15 -67.05
CA GLU A 249 68.22 39.73 -68.42
C GLU A 249 67.81 40.81 -69.45
N LEU A 250 66.63 41.42 -69.31
CA LEU A 250 66.09 42.45 -70.18
C LEU A 250 66.86 43.79 -70.07
N ASP A 251 67.27 44.20 -68.87
CA ASP A 251 68.14 45.35 -68.69
C ASP A 251 69.57 45.10 -69.19
N HIS A 252 70.08 43.87 -69.09
CA HIS A 252 71.33 43.50 -69.75
C HIS A 252 71.23 43.58 -71.28
N VAL A 253 70.13 43.08 -71.88
CA VAL A 253 69.87 43.22 -73.32
C VAL A 253 69.71 44.68 -73.74
N ARG A 254 69.05 45.52 -72.93
CA ARG A 254 69.00 46.98 -73.15
C ARG A 254 70.40 47.60 -73.16
N GLN A 255 71.25 47.26 -72.18
CA GLN A 255 72.64 47.73 -72.13
C GLN A 255 73.44 47.29 -73.37
N GLN A 256 73.33 46.02 -73.78
CA GLN A 256 73.95 45.53 -75.02
C GLN A 256 73.45 46.30 -76.26
N LEU A 257 72.14 46.57 -76.34
CA LEU A 257 71.54 47.34 -77.43
C LEU A 257 72.06 48.79 -77.46
N THR A 258 72.21 49.46 -76.31
CA THR A 258 72.82 50.79 -76.21
C THR A 258 74.28 50.78 -76.66
N ILE A 259 75.05 49.76 -76.28
CA ILE A 259 76.46 49.58 -76.71
C ILE A 259 76.55 49.32 -78.23
N LEU A 260 75.63 48.54 -78.80
CA LEU A 260 75.57 48.30 -80.25
C LEU A 260 75.10 49.54 -81.02
N SER A 261 74.11 50.27 -80.50
CA SER A 261 73.59 51.52 -81.09
C SER A 261 74.68 52.59 -81.15
N THR A 262 75.38 52.83 -80.03
CA THR A 262 76.50 53.79 -79.98
C THR A 262 77.71 53.37 -80.82
N LYS A 263 77.99 52.07 -80.96
CA LYS A 263 78.98 51.56 -81.93
C LYS A 263 78.54 51.79 -83.37
N TYR A 264 77.28 51.53 -83.70
CA TYR A 264 76.72 51.73 -85.04
C TYR A 264 76.72 53.22 -85.41
N GLU A 265 76.33 54.10 -84.50
CA GLU A 265 76.39 55.55 -84.65
C GLU A 265 77.84 56.06 -84.79
N GLY A 266 78.78 55.46 -84.07
CA GLY A 266 80.22 55.69 -84.28
C GLY A 266 80.72 55.23 -85.65
N ILE A 267 80.20 54.10 -86.16
CA ILE A 267 80.51 53.58 -87.51
C ILE A 267 79.93 54.48 -88.59
N THR A 268 78.66 54.89 -88.51
CA THR A 268 78.05 55.78 -89.51
C THR A 268 78.65 57.18 -89.49
N GLN A 269 79.10 57.69 -88.33
CA GLN A 269 79.93 58.90 -88.28
C GLN A 269 81.32 58.71 -88.89
N ALA A 270 81.94 57.53 -88.75
CA ALA A 270 83.22 57.22 -89.38
C ALA A 270 83.09 57.04 -90.90
N GLU A 271 82.00 56.41 -91.35
CA GLU A 271 81.61 56.26 -92.75
C GLU A 271 81.34 57.62 -93.38
N ALA A 272 80.53 58.49 -92.78
CA ALA A 272 80.31 59.85 -93.24
C ALA A 272 81.61 60.67 -93.32
N LYS A 273 82.54 60.50 -92.37
CA LYS A 273 83.88 61.12 -92.42
C LYS A 273 84.78 60.53 -93.51
N ALA A 274 84.69 59.22 -93.78
CA ALA A 274 85.41 58.56 -94.86
C ALA A 274 84.85 58.96 -96.23
N GLN A 275 83.54 59.13 -96.35
CA GLN A 275 82.83 59.54 -97.55
C GLN A 275 83.07 61.02 -97.88
N ALA A 276 83.04 61.91 -96.88
CA ALA A 276 83.47 63.31 -97.07
C ALA A 276 84.96 63.41 -97.47
N LYS A 277 85.84 62.54 -96.95
CA LYS A 277 87.23 62.43 -97.41
C LYS A 277 87.34 61.87 -98.83
N LEU A 278 86.50 60.92 -99.21
CA LEU A 278 86.44 60.37 -100.56
C LEU A 278 85.97 61.43 -101.57
N GLU A 279 84.96 62.22 -101.22
CA GLU A 279 84.50 63.37 -102.01
C GLU A 279 85.59 64.44 -102.16
N SER A 280 86.33 64.75 -101.08
CA SER A 280 87.51 65.62 -101.12
C SER A 280 88.60 65.07 -102.05
N ALA A 281 88.92 63.78 -101.96
CA ALA A 281 89.90 63.13 -102.83
C ALA A 281 89.43 63.04 -104.30
N ILE A 282 88.13 62.88 -104.54
CA ILE A 282 87.54 62.94 -105.89
C ILE A 282 87.64 64.37 -106.45
N ALA A 283 87.47 65.41 -105.63
CA ALA A 283 87.69 66.80 -106.03
C ALA A 283 89.18 67.07 -106.36
N GLU A 284 90.11 66.63 -105.51
CA GLU A 284 91.55 66.72 -105.77
C GLU A 284 91.97 65.95 -107.04
N VAL A 285 91.40 64.77 -107.30
CA VAL A 285 91.63 63.99 -108.54
C VAL A 285 91.00 64.68 -109.76
N ALA A 286 89.86 65.35 -109.63
CA ALA A 286 89.27 66.15 -110.71
C ALA A 286 90.12 67.40 -111.02
N GLU A 287 90.73 68.01 -110.02
CA GLU A 287 91.65 69.15 -110.16
C GLU A 287 93.01 68.71 -110.74
N SER A 288 93.54 67.57 -110.30
CA SER A 288 94.72 66.92 -110.88
C SER A 288 94.49 66.52 -112.35
N LYS A 289 93.29 66.02 -112.72
CA LYS A 289 92.93 65.76 -114.13
C LYS A 289 92.81 67.04 -114.97
N LYS A 290 92.39 68.18 -114.40
CA LYS A 290 92.51 69.48 -115.10
C LYS A 290 93.97 69.84 -115.35
N LEU A 291 94.85 69.62 -114.36
CA LEU A 291 96.29 69.85 -114.50
C LEU A 291 96.92 68.94 -115.58
N GLU A 292 96.54 67.67 -115.59
CA GLU A 292 96.98 66.67 -116.59
C GLU A 292 96.51 67.02 -118.01
N ALA A 293 95.29 67.55 -118.17
CA ALA A 293 94.81 68.07 -119.46
C ALA A 293 95.66 69.26 -119.95
N VAL A 294 95.94 70.23 -119.07
CA VAL A 294 96.79 71.40 -119.37
C VAL A 294 98.23 71.00 -119.72
N LEU A 295 98.78 69.97 -119.05
CA LEU A 295 100.10 69.42 -119.36
C LEU A 295 100.12 68.64 -120.70
N SER A 296 99.06 67.87 -120.98
CA SER A 296 98.90 67.14 -122.25
C SER A 296 98.83 68.10 -123.44
N GLU A 297 98.15 69.23 -123.29
CA GLU A 297 98.09 70.29 -124.29
C GLU A 297 99.46 70.95 -124.51
N LYS A 298 100.23 71.24 -123.45
CA LYS A 298 101.64 71.68 -123.55
C LYS A 298 102.52 70.68 -124.32
N ILE A 299 102.38 69.37 -124.05
CA ILE A 299 103.14 68.32 -124.76
C ILE A 299 102.76 68.26 -126.24
N ARG A 300 101.49 68.48 -126.59
CA ARG A 300 101.02 68.59 -127.98
C ARG A 300 101.65 69.77 -128.73
N HIS A 301 101.88 70.90 -128.06
CA HIS A 301 102.61 72.03 -128.64
C HIS A 301 104.10 71.71 -128.87
N LEU A 302 104.78 71.09 -127.90
CA LEU A 302 106.20 70.73 -128.02
C LEU A 302 106.45 69.74 -129.18
N LYS A 303 105.65 68.68 -129.31
CA LYS A 303 105.74 67.73 -130.44
C LYS A 303 105.49 68.35 -131.83
N LYS A 304 104.98 69.59 -131.91
CA LYS A 304 104.80 70.32 -133.17
C LYS A 304 106.03 71.13 -133.60
N HIS A 305 106.99 71.39 -132.70
CA HIS A 305 108.24 72.10 -133.05
C HIS A 305 109.37 71.18 -133.53
N GLN A 306 109.35 69.89 -133.17
CA GLN A 306 110.45 68.95 -133.45
C GLN A 306 110.43 68.34 -134.87
N ARG A 307 109.85 69.03 -135.87
CA ARG A 307 109.66 68.55 -137.26
C ARG A 307 110.18 69.52 -138.34
N MET A 308 111.10 70.42 -138.00
CA MET A 308 111.50 71.55 -138.85
C MET A 308 113.01 71.76 -139.02
N ILE A 309 113.87 70.93 -138.42
CA ILE A 309 115.34 71.12 -138.45
C ILE A 309 116.07 69.78 -138.59
N SER A 310 117.04 69.75 -139.52
CA SER A 310 118.04 68.71 -139.83
C SER A 310 117.65 67.56 -140.78
N ASP A 311 118.20 67.64 -141.99
CA ASP A 311 118.67 66.47 -142.75
C ASP A 311 120.07 66.03 -142.24
N GLU A 312 120.54 64.88 -142.73
CA GLU A 312 121.82 64.13 -142.56
C GLU A 312 123.08 64.92 -142.14
N PRO A 313 124.13 64.32 -141.48
CA PRO A 313 124.47 62.88 -141.37
C PRO A 313 124.90 62.46 -139.92
N ILE A 314 125.35 61.25 -139.50
CA ILE A 314 125.42 59.85 -140.03
C ILE A 314 125.53 58.84 -138.83
N THR A 315 125.71 57.53 -139.13
CA THR A 315 125.97 56.33 -138.28
C THR A 315 127.20 56.45 -137.32
N LEU A 316 127.52 55.52 -136.40
CA LEU A 316 127.09 54.13 -136.18
C LEU A 316 126.53 53.90 -134.76
N ASP A 317 125.72 52.86 -134.54
CA ASP A 317 125.16 51.93 -135.55
C ASP A 317 123.85 52.46 -136.16
#